data_AF-A0A953ELF9-F1
#
_entry.id   AF-A0A953ELF9-F1
#
_cell.length_a   1.000
_cell.length_b   1.000
_cell.length_c   1.000
_cell.angle_alpha   90.00
_cell.angle_beta   90.00
_cell.angle_gamma   90.00
#
_symmetry.space_group_name_H-M   'P 1'
#
loop_
_entity.id
_entity.type
_entity.pdbx_description
1 polymer ?
#
loop_
_entity_poly.entity_id
_entity_poly.type
_entity_poly.pdbx_seq_one_letter_code
_entity_poly.pdbx_strand_id
1 'polypeptide(L)' 'MIQTVKGVIDIHGNVKLPVDIRLPAGRRALVTVLDEEVDSDIPETALLSETVLSEDWMRDEEEAAWQHLQTEQ' A
#
# COMPACT_ATOMS: atom_id res chain seq x y z
N MET A 1 4.53 7.61 24.57
CA MET A 1 4.90 6.93 23.30
C MET A 1 4.46 7.84 22.16
N ILE A 2 5.33 8.09 21.19
CA ILE A 2 5.01 8.86 19.99
C ILE A 2 4.42 7.87 18.97
N GLN A 3 3.30 8.23 18.34
CA GLN A 3 2.68 7.46 17.26
C GLN A 3 2.79 8.30 15.99
N THR A 4 3.37 7.72 14.93
CA THR A 4 3.45 8.33 13.60
C THR A 4 2.58 7.52 12.65
N VAL A 5 1.83 8.21 11.80
CA VAL A 5 0.86 7.60 10.90
C VAL A 5 1.10 8.19 9.52
N LYS A 6 1.25 7.33 8.51
CA LYS A 6 1.32 7.77 7.11
C LYS A 6 -0.10 8.00 6.59
N GLY A 7 -0.36 9.20 6.08
CA GLY A 7 -1.59 9.58 5.40
C GLY A 7 -1.31 9.99 3.96
N VAL A 8 -2.38 10.13 3.17
CA VAL A 8 -2.31 10.62 1.79
C VAL A 8 -2.97 11.99 1.73
N ILE A 9 -2.44 12.91 0.93
CA ILE A 9 -3.07 14.20 0.65
C ILE A 9 -3.96 14.04 -0.58
N ASP A 10 -5.24 14.38 -0.46
CA ASP A 10 -6.17 14.33 -1.59
C ASP A 10 -6.00 15.52 -2.54
N ILE A 11 -6.70 15.49 -3.67
CA ILE A 11 -6.66 16.55 -4.70
C ILE A 11 -7.10 17.93 -4.20
N HIS A 12 -7.77 17.99 -3.05
CA HIS A 12 -8.22 19.23 -2.42
C HIS A 12 -7.28 19.67 -1.29
N GLY A 13 -6.16 18.97 -1.08
CA GLY A 13 -5.17 19.28 -0.05
C GLY A 13 -5.54 18.78 1.35
N ASN A 14 -6.51 17.87 1.49
CA ASN A 14 -6.87 17.33 2.80
C ASN A 14 -6.09 16.06 3.12
N VAL A 15 -5.64 15.95 4.37
CA VAL A 15 -5.02 14.72 4.89
C VAL A 15 -6.10 13.65 5.06
N LYS A 16 -5.93 12.51 4.38
CA LYS A 16 -6.71 11.29 4.56
C LYS A 16 -5.84 10.25 5.27
N LEU A 17 -6.33 9.76 6.40
CA LEU A 17 -5.70 8.65 7.11
C LEU A 17 -6.30 7.34 6.57
N PRO A 18 -5.47 6.36 6.17
CA PRO A 18 -5.97 5.08 5.63
C PRO A 18 -6.65 4.21 6.69
N VAL A 19 -6.51 4.55 7.97
CA VAL A 19 -7.11 3.85 9.10
C VAL A 19 -7.67 4.85 10.12
N ASP A 20 -8.74 4.48 10.80
CA ASP A 20 -9.29 5.26 11.91
C ASP A 20 -8.37 5.21 13.13
N ILE A 21 -8.01 6.39 13.66
CA ILE A 21 -7.05 6.51 14.75
C ILE A 21 -7.71 7.18 15.93
N ARG A 22 -7.78 6.46 17.06
CA ARG A 22 -8.29 6.98 18.32
C ARG A 22 -7.17 7.66 19.08
N LEU A 23 -7.11 8.99 18.98
CA LEU A 23 -6.18 9.80 19.74
C LEU A 23 -6.82 10.26 21.06
N PRO A 24 -6.09 10.29 22.18
CA PRO A 24 -6.60 10.85 23.43
C PRO A 24 -6.96 12.33 23.25
N ALA A 25 -8.07 12.76 23.85
CA ALA A 25 -8.51 14.15 23.77
C ALA A 25 -7.46 15.13 24.35
N GLY A 26 -7.41 16.33 23.79
CA GLY A 26 -6.58 17.43 24.29
C GLY A 26 -5.07 17.27 24.07
N ARG A 27 -4.64 16.42 23.13
CA ARG A 27 -3.22 16.23 22.79
C ARG A 27 -2.83 17.10 21.60
N ARG A 28 -1.57 17.53 21.60
CA ARG A 28 -0.95 18.22 20.46
C ARG A 28 -0.54 17.18 19.42
N ALA A 29 -0.79 17.47 18.16
CA ALA A 29 -0.34 16.67 17.02
C ALA A 29 0.78 17.42 16.29
N LEU A 30 1.71 16.67 15.70
CA LEU A 30 2.69 17.17 14.73
C LEU A 30 2.29 16.61 13.37
N VAL A 31 2.19 17.48 12.37
CA VAL A 31 1.95 17.09 10.98
C VAL A 31 3.22 17.42 10.20
N THR A 32 3.82 16.40 9.62
CA THR A 32 4.93 16.55 8.68
C THR A 32 4.39 16.21 7.30
N VAL A 33 4.42 17.19 6.39
CA VAL A 33 4.06 16.98 4.98
C VAL A 33 5.33 16.59 4.25
N LEU A 34 5.30 15.44 3.57
CA LEU A 34 6.40 14.98 2.75
C LEU A 34 6.22 15.59 1.36
N ASP A 35 7.22 16.31 0.88
CA ASP A 35 7.30 16.87 -0.49
C ASP A 35 7.84 15.80 -1.44
N GLU A 36 7.25 14.61 -1.36
CA GLU A 36 7.49 13.52 -2.28
C GLU A 36 6.32 13.58 -3.27
N GLU A 37 6.61 13.78 -4.57
CA GLU A 37 5.61 13.59 -5.60
C GLU A 37 5.05 12.18 -5.40
N VAL A 38 3.72 12.05 -5.19
CA VAL A 38 3.08 10.74 -5.09
C VAL A 38 3.49 9.99 -6.35
N ASP A 39 4.37 9.01 -6.17
CA ASP A 39 5.19 8.43 -7.22
C ASP A 39 4.42 8.31 -8.54
N SER A 40 4.69 9.27 -9.44
CA SER A 40 4.50 9.04 -10.87
C SER A 40 5.48 7.97 -11.34
N ASP A 41 6.51 7.70 -10.54
CA ASP A 41 7.36 6.51 -10.57
C ASP A 41 6.62 5.30 -9.96
N ILE A 42 5.52 4.86 -10.61
CA ILE A 42 5.44 3.41 -10.78
C ILE A 42 6.72 3.10 -11.55
N PRO A 43 7.72 2.43 -10.96
CA PRO A 43 8.98 2.26 -11.66
C PRO A 43 8.63 1.59 -12.99
N GLU A 44 9.11 2.11 -14.12
CA GLU A 44 8.74 1.57 -15.44
C GLU A 44 8.90 0.04 -15.47
N THR A 45 9.85 -0.50 -14.69
CA THR A 45 10.03 -1.92 -14.45
C THR A 45 8.83 -2.62 -13.82
N ALA A 46 8.05 -2.02 -12.92
CA ALA A 46 6.80 -2.59 -12.40
C ALA A 46 5.69 -2.63 -13.46
N LEU A 47 5.54 -1.58 -14.29
CA LEU A 47 4.58 -1.60 -15.41
C LEU A 47 4.99 -2.61 -16.50
N LEU A 48 6.30 -2.72 -16.79
CA LEU A 48 6.85 -3.68 -17.73
C LEU A 48 6.86 -5.12 -17.18
N SER A 49 6.92 -5.29 -15.86
CA SER A 49 6.84 -6.60 -15.20
C SER A 49 5.40 -7.08 -15.02
N GLU A 50 4.39 -6.20 -14.99
CA GLU A 50 2.98 -6.58 -14.88
C GLU A 50 2.58 -7.55 -16.00
N THR A 51 2.88 -7.21 -17.26
CA THR A 51 2.54 -8.06 -18.41
C THR A 51 3.28 -9.39 -18.38
N VAL A 52 4.58 -9.39 -18.04
CA VAL A 52 5.42 -10.59 -18.05
C VAL A 52 5.12 -11.52 -16.87
N LEU A 53 4.85 -10.96 -15.68
CA LEU A 53 4.47 -11.75 -14.49
C LEU A 53 3.03 -12.25 -14.61
N SER A 54 2.11 -11.50 -15.21
CA SER A 54 0.71 -11.92 -15.36
C SER A 54 0.55 -13.15 -16.26
N GLU A 55 1.43 -13.35 -17.25
CA GLU A 55 1.36 -14.53 -18.13
C GLU A 55 1.80 -15.81 -17.42
N ASP A 56 2.82 -15.74 -16.56
CA ASP A 56 3.37 -16.90 -15.87
C ASP A 56 2.57 -17.26 -14.60
N TRP A 57 1.91 -16.28 -13.97
CA TRP A 57 1.11 -16.48 -12.75
C TRP A 57 -0.28 -17.09 -12.99
N MET A 58 -0.83 -17.04 -14.21
CA MET A 58 -2.14 -17.63 -14.54
C MET A 58 -2.06 -19.10 -15.00
N ARG A 59 -0.95 -19.80 -14.75
CA ARG A 59 -0.79 -21.20 -15.13
C ARG A 59 -1.53 -22.11 -14.14
N ASP A 60 -2.26 -23.10 -14.64
CA ASP A 60 -2.97 -24.09 -13.81
C ASP A 60 -2.04 -24.83 -12.83
N GLU A 61 -0.75 -24.94 -13.19
CA GLU A 61 0.33 -25.53 -12.37
C GLU A 61 0.57 -24.72 -11.08
N GLU A 62 0.52 -23.39 -11.17
CA GLU A 62 0.64 -22.49 -10.03
C GLU A 62 -0.60 -22.61 -9.14
N GLU A 63 -1.81 -22.47 -9.70
CA GLU A 63 -3.06 -22.58 -8.94
C GLU A 63 -3.11 -23.89 -8.13
N ALA A 64 -2.70 -25.02 -8.71
CA ALA A 64 -2.58 -26.28 -7.99
C ALA A 64 -1.58 -26.21 -6.82
N ALA A 65 -0.42 -25.57 -7.00
CA ALA A 65 0.56 -25.36 -5.92
C ALA A 65 -0.01 -24.47 -4.79
N TRP A 66 -0.76 -23.42 -5.12
CA TRP A 66 -1.44 -22.56 -4.13
C TRP A 66 -2.54 -23.31 -3.36
N GLN A 67 -3.30 -24.19 -4.02
CA GLN A 67 -4.30 -25.05 -3.37
C GLN A 67 -3.66 -26.06 -2.39
N HIS A 68 -2.51 -26.62 -2.75
CA HIS A 68 -1.74 -27.51 -1.89
C HIS A 68 -1.24 -26.80 -0.62
N LEU A 69 -0.81 -25.54 -0.71
CA LEU A 69 -0.36 -24.75 0.45
C LEU A 69 -1.50 -24.34 1.40
N GLN A 70 -2.73 -24.17 0.89
CA GLN A 70 -3.90 -23.83 1.73
C GLN A 70 -4.46 -25.03 2.48
N THR A 71 -4.24 -26.25 1.97
CA THR A 71 -4.73 -27.48 2.60
C THR A 71 -3.85 -27.92 3.79
N GLU A 72 -2.62 -27.41 3.89
CA GLU A 72 -1.66 -27.67 4.97
C GLU A 72 -1.78 -26.66 6.15
N GLN A 73 -2.99 -26.16 6.44
CA GLN A 73 -3.29 -25.29 7.60
C GLN A 73 -4.24 -25.93 8.60
#